data_AF-A0A1Z4NP95-F1
#
_entry.id   AF-A0A1Z4NP95-F1
#
_cell.length_a   1.000
_cell.length_b   1.000
_cell.length_c   1.000
_cell.angle_alpha   90.00
_cell.angle_beta   90.00
_cell.angle_gamma   90.00
#
_symmetry.space_group_name_H-M   'P 1'
#
loop_
_entity.id
_entity.type
_entity.pdbx_description
1 polymer ?
#
loop_
_entity_poly.entity_id
_entity_poly.type
_entity_poly.pdbx_seq_one_letter_code
_entity_poly.pdbx_strand_id
1 'polypeptide(L)'
;MLIRIILMSLSCLTVISCAANARVSLSSELTEQPLNLTSRDEKIPANITSKAGNFNSLETPDLVNKNAETSSFLSGKSVSQVSGNSINPEAKQVKNFDRKIATGITNPVTVGGYMTLTPTGQTNALNNPLYELRLYLNGQLVDSFMTVSGRAYTQSRNRHQSGTEAPLPDGRYRVATRVVPGTIPEAGDRFLPIQPLFRTRRTALGFHVDPSFNKNNGEDGTSGCIGLVSKEDLDRFLSFVRTHRPQFIDVKIQ
;
A
#
# COMPACT_ATOMS: atom_id res chain seq x y z
N MET A 1 13.04 5.28 76.01
CA MET A 1 14.34 4.79 76.50
C MET A 1 14.92 3.85 75.45
N LEU A 2 16.06 4.23 74.83
CA LEU A 2 17.04 3.49 73.99
C LEU A 2 16.50 2.55 72.88
N ILE A 3 16.66 2.76 71.55
CA ILE A 3 17.84 2.95 70.67
C ILE A 3 18.93 1.85 70.79
N ARG A 4 19.03 0.97 69.78
CA ARG A 4 20.25 0.33 69.19
C ARG A 4 19.90 -0.15 67.76
N ILE A 5 20.33 0.51 66.67
CA ILE A 5 21.65 0.50 65.96
C ILE A 5 21.96 -0.80 65.18
N ILE A 6 21.71 -0.72 63.87
CA ILE A 6 22.57 -0.99 62.67
C ILE A 6 23.56 -2.18 62.71
N LEU A 7 23.49 -3.04 61.68
CA LEU A 7 24.67 -3.53 60.97
C LEU A 7 24.42 -3.65 59.45
N MET A 8 25.25 -2.95 58.69
CA MET A 8 25.35 -2.97 57.23
C MET A 8 26.17 -4.17 56.77
N SER A 9 25.79 -4.84 55.67
CA SER A 9 26.72 -5.67 54.90
C SER A 9 26.73 -5.26 53.43
N LEU A 10 27.82 -4.60 53.09
CA LEU A 10 28.27 -4.15 51.78
C LEU A 10 28.64 -5.39 50.93
N SER A 11 28.03 -5.56 49.76
CA SER A 11 28.44 -6.59 48.78
C SER A 11 28.89 -5.90 47.49
N CYS A 12 30.15 -6.16 47.12
CA CYS A 12 30.93 -5.53 46.06
C CYS A 12 30.29 -5.54 44.67
N LEU A 13 30.49 -4.42 43.96
CA LEU A 13 30.42 -4.32 42.51
C LEU A 13 31.51 -5.17 41.86
N THR A 14 31.16 -5.87 40.78
CA THR A 14 32.10 -6.20 39.70
C THR A 14 31.47 -5.81 38.37
N VAL A 15 31.92 -4.68 37.82
CA VAL A 15 31.71 -4.29 36.42
C VAL A 15 32.80 -4.96 35.59
N ILE A 16 32.41 -5.84 34.67
CA ILE A 16 33.29 -6.38 33.63
C ILE A 16 33.02 -5.57 32.37
N SER A 17 33.96 -4.69 32.04
CA SER A 17 34.01 -3.95 30.78
C SER A 17 34.86 -4.74 29.79
N CYS A 18 34.26 -5.25 28.72
CA CYS A 18 35.00 -5.71 27.55
C CYS A 18 35.05 -4.56 26.53
N ALA A 19 36.21 -3.91 26.41
CA ALA A 19 36.58 -3.10 25.25
C ALA A 19 37.87 -3.68 24.68
N ALA A 20 37.79 -4.27 23.48
CA ALA A 20 38.95 -4.66 22.70
C ALA A 20 38.85 -4.02 21.32
N ASN A 21 39.78 -3.12 21.07
CA ASN A 21 40.06 -2.45 19.81
C ASN A 21 40.44 -3.46 18.73
N ALA A 22 39.82 -3.36 17.55
CA ALA A 22 40.39 -3.90 16.33
C ALA A 22 40.95 -2.73 15.50
N ARG A 23 42.26 -2.80 15.25
CA ARG A 23 43.09 -1.80 14.60
C ARG A 23 42.75 -1.68 13.11
N VAL A 24 42.74 -0.43 12.66
CA VAL A 24 42.94 -0.01 11.27
C VAL A 24 44.32 -0.48 10.82
N SER A 25 44.38 -1.28 9.75
CA SER A 25 45.60 -1.50 8.99
C SER A 25 45.58 -0.58 7.78
N LEU A 26 46.40 0.47 7.84
CA LEU A 26 46.78 1.31 6.71
C LEU A 26 48.30 1.51 6.77
N SER A 27 49.01 0.84 5.89
CA SER A 27 50.44 0.96 5.53
C SER A 27 50.65 -0.10 4.42
N SER A 28 51.32 0.11 3.30
CA SER A 28 52.22 1.18 2.88
C SER A 28 52.34 1.12 1.36
N GLU A 29 52.39 2.31 0.78
CA GLU A 29 52.84 2.67 -0.55
C GLU A 29 54.24 2.08 -0.86
N LEU A 30 54.40 1.50 -2.05
CA LEU A 30 55.68 1.31 -2.71
C LEU A 30 55.53 1.72 -4.17
N THR A 31 56.42 2.62 -4.56
CA THR A 31 56.40 3.52 -5.70
C THR A 31 57.12 2.90 -6.92
N GLU A 32 56.53 3.11 -8.10
CA GLU A 32 57.10 3.24 -9.46
C GLU A 32 58.07 2.20 -10.08
N GLN A 33 57.75 1.68 -11.27
CA GLN A 33 58.11 2.28 -12.58
C GLN A 33 57.57 1.46 -13.79
N PRO A 34 57.49 2.05 -15.00
CA PRO A 34 56.56 1.66 -16.06
C PRO A 34 57.20 0.83 -17.19
N LEU A 35 56.39 0.04 -17.89
CA LEU A 35 56.76 -0.54 -19.18
C LEU A 35 55.68 -0.26 -20.22
N ASN A 36 56.03 0.68 -21.09
CA ASN A 36 55.39 1.10 -22.31
C ASN A 36 55.77 0.08 -23.41
N LEU A 37 54.81 -0.45 -24.19
CA LEU A 37 55.06 -0.89 -25.58
C LEU A 37 53.74 -1.09 -26.35
N THR A 38 53.35 -0.04 -27.07
CA THR A 38 52.87 0.00 -28.48
C THR A 38 52.17 -1.21 -29.13
N SER A 39 50.87 -0.99 -29.43
CA SER A 39 50.18 -1.04 -30.74
C SER A 39 50.78 -1.83 -31.93
N ARG A 40 49.91 -2.65 -32.56
CA ARG A 40 49.70 -2.85 -34.02
C ARG A 40 48.37 -3.63 -34.19
N ASP A 41 47.32 -3.03 -34.77
CA ASP A 41 46.98 -2.98 -36.21
C ASP A 41 46.68 -4.35 -36.84
N GLU A 42 45.40 -4.67 -37.08
CA GLU A 42 44.99 -5.33 -38.33
C GLU A 42 43.48 -5.15 -38.67
N LYS A 43 43.25 -4.11 -39.48
CA LYS A 43 42.46 -4.02 -40.72
C LYS A 43 41.29 -4.98 -41.02
N ILE A 44 40.15 -4.32 -41.26
CA ILE A 44 38.93 -4.72 -42.01
C ILE A 44 39.24 -5.10 -43.48
N PRO A 45 38.39 -5.91 -44.13
CA PRO A 45 37.73 -5.40 -45.33
C PRO A 45 36.20 -5.61 -45.37
N ALA A 46 35.50 -4.54 -45.79
CA ALA A 46 34.17 -4.58 -46.42
C ALA A 46 34.32 -5.27 -47.80
N ASN A 47 33.34 -5.82 -48.49
CA ASN A 47 31.95 -5.44 -48.74
C ASN A 47 31.37 -6.60 -49.60
N ILE A 48 30.05 -6.82 -49.63
CA ILE A 48 29.27 -7.14 -50.85
C ILE A 48 27.79 -7.23 -50.45
N THR A 49 27.06 -6.24 -50.97
CA THR A 49 25.62 -6.13 -51.09
C THR A 49 25.06 -7.18 -52.05
N SER A 50 23.91 -7.79 -51.75
CA SER A 50 22.71 -7.76 -52.62
C SER A 50 21.69 -8.87 -52.31
N LYS A 51 20.45 -8.53 -52.68
CA LYS A 51 19.31 -9.38 -53.04
C LYS A 51 18.31 -9.77 -51.95
N ALA A 52 17.23 -8.97 -51.98
CA ALA A 52 15.85 -9.43 -51.92
C ALA A 52 15.66 -10.83 -52.54
N GLY A 53 15.00 -11.70 -51.78
CA GLY A 53 14.56 -13.03 -52.18
C GLY A 53 13.17 -13.28 -51.63
N ASN A 54 12.19 -13.00 -52.48
CA ASN A 54 10.81 -13.46 -52.41
C ASN A 54 10.77 -14.99 -52.18
N PHE A 55 9.97 -15.46 -51.23
CA PHE A 55 9.38 -16.80 -51.29
C PHE A 55 7.88 -16.67 -51.06
N ASN A 56 7.16 -16.64 -52.17
CA ASN A 56 5.76 -17.02 -52.27
C ASN A 56 5.68 -18.52 -52.56
N SER A 57 4.48 -19.05 -52.30
CA SER A 57 3.93 -20.34 -52.76
C SER A 57 4.27 -21.54 -51.85
N LEU A 58 3.31 -22.33 -51.37
CA LEU A 58 2.24 -22.90 -52.18
C LEU A 58 0.89 -23.03 -51.44
N GLU A 59 -0.10 -22.61 -52.21
CA GLU A 59 -1.56 -22.71 -52.14
C GLU A 59 -2.15 -24.11 -51.84
N THR A 60 -3.15 -24.13 -50.93
CA THR A 60 -4.58 -24.56 -51.05
C THR A 60 -4.95 -25.76 -51.96
N PRO A 61 -6.06 -26.52 -51.72
CA PRO A 61 -7.40 -25.92 -51.55
C PRO A 61 -8.41 -26.69 -50.64
N ASP A 62 -9.36 -25.95 -50.01
CA ASP A 62 -10.80 -25.89 -50.36
C ASP A 62 -11.66 -26.90 -49.56
N LEU A 63 -12.79 -26.60 -48.92
CA LEU A 63 -13.87 -25.63 -49.19
C LEU A 63 -14.70 -25.34 -47.91
N VAL A 64 -15.17 -24.08 -47.83
CA VAL A 64 -16.56 -23.62 -47.53
C VAL A 64 -17.07 -23.66 -46.08
N ASN A 65 -17.82 -22.69 -45.56
CA ASN A 65 -18.19 -21.29 -45.85
C ASN A 65 -19.26 -20.95 -44.78
N LYS A 66 -19.21 -19.76 -44.16
CA LYS A 66 -20.34 -18.81 -44.06
C LYS A 66 -20.07 -17.68 -43.05
N ASN A 67 -19.80 -16.51 -43.65
CA ASN A 67 -20.45 -15.21 -43.42
C ASN A 67 -19.99 -14.31 -42.26
N ALA A 68 -19.13 -13.35 -42.65
CA ALA A 68 -19.18 -11.92 -42.29
C ALA A 68 -20.52 -11.29 -42.79
N GLU A 69 -20.97 -10.07 -42.49
CA GLU A 69 -20.38 -8.88 -41.86
C GLU A 69 -21.53 -7.90 -41.50
N THR A 70 -21.20 -6.91 -40.67
CA THR A 70 -21.96 -5.75 -40.20
C THR A 70 -22.56 -4.82 -41.27
N SER A 71 -23.73 -4.19 -40.99
CA SER A 71 -23.95 -2.74 -41.22
C SER A 71 -25.31 -2.19 -40.71
N SER A 72 -25.23 -1.00 -40.10
CA SER A 72 -26.11 0.19 -40.17
C SER A 72 -27.63 0.15 -39.85
N PHE A 73 -27.98 0.93 -38.82
CA PHE A 73 -28.86 2.12 -38.83
C PHE A 73 -30.32 2.08 -39.37
N LEU A 74 -31.20 2.62 -38.51
CA LEU A 74 -32.47 3.36 -38.69
C LEU A 74 -33.83 2.64 -38.51
N SER A 75 -34.57 3.17 -37.52
CA SER A 75 -35.97 3.63 -37.55
C SER A 75 -37.07 2.58 -37.81
N GLY A 76 -38.17 2.48 -37.06
CA GLY A 76 -38.81 3.33 -36.08
C GLY A 76 -40.27 2.86 -35.95
N LYS A 77 -40.93 3.18 -34.82
CA LYS A 77 -42.38 3.41 -34.66
C LYS A 77 -42.74 3.36 -33.16
N SER A 78 -43.05 4.51 -32.58
CA SER A 78 -44.43 4.75 -32.17
C SER A 78 -44.71 6.25 -32.10
N VAL A 79 -45.89 6.57 -32.60
CA VAL A 79 -46.46 7.87 -32.95
C VAL A 79 -47.23 8.44 -31.77
N SER A 80 -47.01 9.75 -31.50
CA SER A 80 -47.96 10.87 -31.26
C SER A 80 -49.20 10.64 -30.34
N GLN A 81 -49.76 11.61 -29.59
CA GLN A 81 -49.86 13.07 -29.78
C GLN A 81 -50.66 13.72 -28.62
N VAL A 82 -50.65 15.08 -28.55
CA VAL A 82 -51.69 16.01 -27.99
C VAL A 82 -51.73 16.17 -26.45
N SER A 83 -51.87 17.34 -25.80
CA SER A 83 -51.96 18.78 -26.17
C SER A 83 -52.04 19.64 -24.88
N GLY A 84 -51.48 20.86 -24.92
CA GLY A 84 -52.18 22.12 -24.57
C GLY A 84 -52.56 22.49 -23.11
N ASN A 85 -51.78 23.42 -22.56
CA ASN A 85 -52.11 24.62 -21.75
C ASN A 85 -53.32 24.73 -20.79
N SER A 86 -52.95 25.09 -19.54
CA SER A 86 -53.44 26.21 -18.68
C SER A 86 -54.88 26.26 -18.18
N ILE A 87 -55.04 26.30 -16.84
CA ILE A 87 -55.74 27.32 -16.00
C ILE A 87 -55.98 26.72 -14.57
N ASN A 88 -55.51 27.43 -13.54
CA ASN A 88 -55.80 27.25 -12.09
C ASN A 88 -57.19 27.91 -11.76
N PRO A 89 -57.82 27.85 -10.56
CA PRO A 89 -57.45 27.22 -9.29
C PRO A 89 -58.61 26.54 -8.51
N GLU A 90 -58.34 25.66 -7.54
CA GLU A 90 -59.11 25.66 -6.28
C GLU A 90 -58.42 24.90 -5.15
N ALA A 91 -58.52 25.49 -3.96
CA ALA A 91 -57.82 25.14 -2.74
C ALA A 91 -58.28 23.80 -2.12
N LYS A 92 -57.36 23.12 -1.41
CA LYS A 92 -57.53 22.78 0.02
C LYS A 92 -56.34 22.05 0.65
N GLN A 93 -55.94 22.62 1.79
CA GLN A 93 -55.35 22.00 2.98
C GLN A 93 -53.86 21.63 2.98
N VAL A 94 -53.09 22.66 3.35
CA VAL A 94 -51.83 22.58 4.10
C VAL A 94 -52.03 21.71 5.35
N LYS A 95 -51.32 20.57 5.42
CA LYS A 95 -51.02 19.90 6.69
C LYS A 95 -49.56 20.21 7.03
N ASN A 96 -49.39 21.07 8.04
CA ASN A 96 -48.12 21.33 8.70
C ASN A 96 -47.59 20.02 9.28
N PHE A 97 -46.58 19.45 8.63
CA PHE A 97 -45.64 18.56 9.31
C PHE A 97 -44.52 19.44 9.82
N ASP A 98 -44.55 19.72 11.12
CA ASP A 98 -43.42 20.30 11.84
C ASP A 98 -42.21 19.40 11.62
N ARG A 99 -41.35 19.78 10.66
CA ARG A 99 -40.00 19.22 10.52
C ARG A 99 -39.23 19.66 11.76
N LYS A 100 -39.30 18.84 12.80
CA LYS A 100 -38.32 18.77 13.86
C LYS A 100 -36.97 18.58 13.18
N ILE A 101 -36.22 19.66 13.01
CA ILE A 101 -34.83 19.61 12.53
C ILE A 101 -34.09 18.77 13.57
N ALA A 102 -33.84 17.52 13.21
CA ALA A 102 -32.90 16.69 13.94
C ALA A 102 -31.55 17.41 13.86
N THR A 103 -31.13 17.99 14.98
CA THR A 103 -29.74 18.37 15.25
C THR A 103 -28.93 17.09 15.26
N GLY A 104 -28.64 16.58 14.06
CA GLY A 104 -27.83 15.40 13.81
C GLY A 104 -26.39 15.73 14.10
N ILE A 105 -25.91 15.24 15.24
CA ILE A 105 -24.54 14.84 15.57
C ILE A 105 -23.48 15.61 14.77
N THR A 106 -23.00 16.71 15.35
CA THR A 106 -21.71 17.27 14.99
C THR A 106 -20.66 16.24 15.36
N ASN A 107 -20.29 15.36 14.43
CA ASN A 107 -19.00 14.69 14.50
C ASN A 107 -17.99 15.82 14.72
N PRO A 108 -17.18 15.79 15.80
CA PRO A 108 -16.17 16.80 16.00
C PRO A 108 -15.34 16.82 14.72
N VAL A 109 -15.36 17.94 14.01
CA VAL A 109 -14.56 18.12 12.81
C VAL A 109 -13.12 17.95 13.28
N THR A 110 -12.55 16.78 13.00
CA THR A 110 -11.14 16.52 13.30
C THR A 110 -10.35 17.50 12.47
N VAL A 111 -9.80 18.52 13.13
CA VAL A 111 -8.92 19.50 12.52
C VAL A 111 -7.57 18.81 12.28
N GLY A 112 -7.12 18.78 11.03
CA GLY A 112 -5.88 18.12 10.62
C GLY A 112 -6.09 16.82 9.83
N GLY A 113 -4.97 16.17 9.50
CA GLY A 113 -4.95 14.93 8.74
C GLY A 113 -5.12 13.69 9.59
N TYR A 114 -5.93 12.74 9.12
CA TYR A 114 -6.07 11.41 9.72
C TYR A 114 -6.40 10.36 8.65
N MET A 115 -6.37 9.09 9.03
CA MET A 115 -6.61 7.98 8.12
C MET A 115 -7.56 6.96 8.73
N THR A 116 -8.21 6.16 7.89
CA THR A 116 -8.97 4.99 8.32
C THR A 116 -8.63 3.78 7.46
N LEU A 117 -8.66 2.59 8.05
CA LEU A 117 -8.57 1.31 7.33
C LEU A 117 -9.84 0.51 7.58
N THR A 118 -10.57 0.18 6.52
CA THR A 118 -11.85 -0.53 6.60
C THR A 118 -11.95 -1.67 5.57
N PRO A 119 -12.68 -2.76 5.85
CA PRO A 119 -12.86 -3.84 4.88
C PRO A 119 -13.67 -3.35 3.68
N THR A 120 -13.31 -3.84 2.50
CA THR A 120 -14.11 -3.61 1.28
C THR A 120 -15.20 -4.67 1.09
N GLY A 121 -15.10 -5.79 1.82
CA GLY A 121 -15.91 -6.98 1.58
C GLY A 121 -15.48 -7.79 0.35
N GLN A 122 -14.38 -7.41 -0.29
CA GLN A 122 -13.82 -8.08 -1.46
C GLN A 122 -12.53 -8.83 -1.11
N THR A 123 -12.15 -9.76 -1.96
CA THR A 123 -10.85 -10.43 -1.94
C THR A 123 -10.16 -10.28 -3.29
N ASN A 124 -8.84 -10.43 -3.31
CA ASN A 124 -8.12 -10.60 -4.56
C ASN A 124 -8.25 -12.04 -5.11
N ALA A 125 -7.57 -12.33 -6.22
CA ALA A 125 -7.62 -13.63 -6.88
C ALA A 125 -7.05 -14.80 -6.05
N LEU A 126 -6.29 -14.51 -5.00
CA LEU A 126 -5.66 -15.49 -4.10
C LEU A 126 -6.32 -15.48 -2.71
N ASN A 127 -7.53 -14.91 -2.61
CA ASN A 127 -8.37 -14.88 -1.41
C ASN A 127 -7.84 -14.01 -0.26
N ASN A 128 -6.90 -13.10 -0.51
CA ASN A 128 -6.55 -12.09 0.48
C ASN A 128 -7.68 -11.06 0.60
N PRO A 129 -8.21 -10.81 1.81
CA PRO A 129 -9.16 -9.73 2.03
C PRO A 129 -8.56 -8.38 1.66
N LEU A 130 -9.36 -7.58 0.97
CA LEU A 130 -8.99 -6.24 0.56
C LEU A 130 -9.53 -5.22 1.57
N TYR A 131 -8.69 -4.25 1.90
CA TYR A 131 -9.00 -3.16 2.80
C TYR A 131 -8.80 -1.82 2.10
N GLU A 132 -9.68 -0.88 2.35
CA GLU A 132 -9.59 0.48 1.85
C GLU A 132 -8.91 1.36 2.89
N LEU A 133 -7.74 1.89 2.54
CA LEU A 133 -7.06 2.93 3.28
C LEU A 133 -7.55 4.28 2.78
N ARG A 134 -8.28 5.02 3.61
CA ARG A 134 -8.82 6.34 3.29
C ARG A 134 -8.04 7.44 3.99
N LEU A 135 -7.72 8.50 3.26
CA LEU A 135 -6.96 9.65 3.74
C LEU A 135 -7.90 10.85 3.89
N TYR A 136 -7.90 11.48 5.06
CA TYR A 136 -8.77 12.60 5.35
C TYR A 136 -7.98 13.86 5.72
N LEU A 137 -8.48 15.02 5.28
CA LEU A 137 -8.06 16.35 5.74
C LEU A 137 -9.27 17.13 6.20
N ASN A 138 -9.29 17.58 7.46
CA ASN A 138 -10.38 18.40 8.01
C ASN A 138 -11.77 17.75 7.80
N GLY A 139 -11.82 16.42 7.88
CA GLY A 139 -13.04 15.63 7.67
C GLY A 139 -13.38 15.30 6.21
N GLN A 140 -12.67 15.84 5.22
CA GLN A 140 -12.89 15.52 3.80
C GLN A 140 -11.97 14.40 3.35
N LEU A 141 -12.53 13.42 2.63
CA LEU A 141 -11.76 12.36 1.96
C LEU A 141 -10.96 12.99 0.81
N VAL A 142 -9.64 12.77 0.79
CA VAL A 142 -8.75 13.34 -0.23
C VAL A 142 -8.10 12.30 -1.14
N ASP A 143 -7.93 11.06 -0.67
CA ASP A 143 -7.43 9.94 -1.47
C ASP A 143 -7.82 8.62 -0.79
N SER A 144 -7.74 7.52 -1.55
CA SER A 144 -7.99 6.17 -1.06
C SER A 144 -7.14 5.14 -1.80
N PHE A 145 -6.71 4.10 -1.09
CA PHE A 145 -5.88 3.03 -1.64
C PHE A 145 -6.45 1.67 -1.30
N MET A 146 -6.34 0.73 -2.24
CA MET A 146 -6.55 -0.68 -1.96
C MET A 146 -5.31 -1.23 -1.24
N THR A 147 -5.54 -2.05 -0.22
CA THR A 147 -4.48 -2.63 0.61
C THR A 147 -4.83 -4.05 1.03
N VAL A 148 -3.81 -4.77 1.50
CA VAL A 148 -3.93 -6.08 2.15
C VAL A 148 -3.32 -6.03 3.55
N SER A 149 -3.78 -6.91 4.43
CA SER A 149 -3.15 -7.14 5.73
C SER A 149 -3.32 -8.58 6.17
N GLY A 150 -2.21 -9.22 6.55
CA GLY A 150 -2.18 -10.67 6.71
C GLY A 150 -2.21 -11.38 5.35
N ARG A 151 -1.86 -12.66 5.35
CA ARG A 151 -2.08 -13.58 4.22
C ARG A 151 -3.44 -14.26 4.33
N ALA A 152 -3.97 -14.81 3.24
CA ALA A 152 -5.29 -15.44 3.20
C ALA A 152 -5.47 -16.52 4.30
N TYR A 153 -4.44 -17.34 4.51
CA TYR A 153 -4.45 -18.42 5.51
C TYR A 153 -4.18 -17.96 6.96
N THR A 154 -3.97 -16.67 7.19
CA THR A 154 -3.66 -16.10 8.52
C THR A 154 -4.79 -15.24 9.10
N GLN A 155 -5.86 -15.02 8.34
CA GLN A 155 -6.93 -14.05 8.67
C GLN A 155 -7.65 -14.33 9.99
N SER A 156 -7.74 -15.61 10.38
CA SER A 156 -8.39 -16.10 11.62
C SER A 156 -7.44 -16.24 12.80
N ARG A 157 -6.13 -16.03 12.61
CA ARG A 157 -5.14 -16.15 13.70
C ARG A 157 -5.29 -14.98 14.68
N ASN A 158 -4.79 -15.16 15.90
CA ASN A 158 -4.87 -14.14 16.94
C ASN A 158 -4.12 -12.85 16.54
N ARG A 159 -4.87 -11.77 16.31
CA ARG A 159 -4.35 -10.47 15.90
C ARG A 159 -3.60 -9.73 17.00
N HIS A 160 -3.81 -10.05 18.27
CA HIS A 160 -3.13 -9.41 19.41
C HIS A 160 -1.83 -10.13 19.84
N GLN A 161 -1.49 -11.26 19.20
CA GLN A 161 -0.31 -12.07 19.50
C GLN A 161 0.78 -11.89 18.44
N SER A 162 2.03 -11.68 18.88
CA SER A 162 3.20 -11.60 17.99
C SER A 162 3.52 -12.92 17.31
N GLY A 163 4.12 -12.86 16.13
CA GLY A 163 4.55 -14.04 15.38
C GLY A 163 3.41 -14.85 14.76
N THR A 164 2.16 -14.37 14.81
CA THR A 164 1.03 -15.06 14.19
C THR A 164 0.86 -14.73 12.71
N GLU A 165 1.53 -13.67 12.23
CA GLU A 165 1.34 -13.09 10.88
C GLU A 165 -0.10 -12.69 10.56
N ALA A 166 -0.99 -12.73 11.57
CA ALA A 166 -2.37 -12.31 11.43
C ALA A 166 -2.41 -10.83 11.00
N PRO A 167 -3.51 -10.38 10.38
CA PRO A 167 -3.73 -8.96 10.13
C PRO A 167 -3.55 -8.14 11.42
N LEU A 168 -3.17 -6.86 11.28
CA LEU A 168 -3.07 -5.97 12.43
C LEU A 168 -4.39 -5.94 13.23
N PRO A 169 -4.35 -5.81 14.57
CA PRO A 169 -5.55 -5.73 15.38
C PRO A 169 -6.30 -4.41 15.18
N ASP A 170 -7.61 -4.43 15.39
CA ASP A 170 -8.43 -3.22 15.37
C ASP A 170 -8.04 -2.25 16.49
N GLY A 171 -8.17 -0.95 16.19
CA GLY A 171 -7.90 0.12 17.14
C GLY A 171 -7.20 1.31 16.50
N ARG A 172 -6.88 2.29 17.33
CA ARG A 172 -6.17 3.49 16.92
C ARG A 172 -4.66 3.30 17.01
N TYR A 173 -3.96 3.75 15.98
CA TYR A 173 -2.50 3.74 15.93
C TYR A 173 -1.98 5.15 15.72
N ARG A 174 -0.83 5.45 16.33
CA ARG A 174 -0.03 6.63 16.01
C ARG A 174 0.77 6.35 14.75
N VAL A 175 0.83 7.32 13.86
CA VAL A 175 1.58 7.23 12.60
C VAL A 175 2.94 7.89 12.79
N ALA A 176 4.02 7.23 12.36
CA ALA A 176 5.34 7.84 12.36
C ALA A 176 5.43 8.99 11.36
N THR A 177 6.35 9.92 11.59
CA THR A 177 6.61 11.04 10.66
C THR A 177 7.76 10.78 9.70
N ARG A 178 8.49 9.66 9.89
CA ARG A 178 9.68 9.30 9.12
C ARG A 178 9.52 7.90 8.55
N VAL A 179 9.90 7.78 7.27
CA VAL A 179 10.08 6.50 6.58
C VAL A 179 11.44 5.93 6.97
N VAL A 180 11.49 4.62 7.19
CA VAL A 180 12.70 3.87 7.51
C VAL A 180 12.80 2.65 6.59
N PRO A 181 13.98 2.03 6.43
CA PRO A 181 14.08 0.71 5.81
C PRO A 181 13.30 -0.34 6.59
N GLY A 182 12.65 -1.27 5.88
CA GLY A 182 12.05 -2.45 6.47
C GLY A 182 13.10 -3.40 7.06
N THR A 183 12.69 -4.21 8.02
CA THR A 183 13.58 -5.19 8.69
C THR A 183 13.44 -6.61 8.12
N ILE A 184 12.49 -6.81 7.20
CA ILE A 184 12.22 -8.07 6.51
C ILE A 184 12.09 -7.82 5.01
N PRO A 185 12.37 -8.83 4.15
CA PRO A 185 12.26 -8.67 2.69
C PRO A 185 10.89 -8.16 2.22
N GLU A 186 9.80 -8.60 2.86
CA GLU A 186 8.42 -8.18 2.57
C GLU A 186 8.23 -6.65 2.68
N ALA A 187 8.90 -6.01 3.65
CA ALA A 187 8.73 -4.59 3.94
C ALA A 187 9.59 -3.67 3.04
N GLY A 188 10.58 -4.22 2.34
CA GLY A 188 11.46 -3.50 1.42
C GLY A 188 12.17 -2.29 2.02
N ASP A 189 12.61 -1.35 1.17
CA ASP A 189 13.43 -0.20 1.59
C ASP A 189 12.63 0.97 2.17
N ARG A 190 11.29 0.93 2.06
CA ARG A 190 10.41 2.04 2.44
C ARG A 190 9.27 1.54 3.29
N PHE A 191 9.43 1.70 4.59
CA PHE A 191 8.50 1.31 5.61
C PHE A 191 8.10 2.52 6.46
N LEU A 192 6.80 2.75 6.64
CA LEU A 192 6.28 3.78 7.54
C LEU A 192 5.70 3.12 8.79
N PRO A 193 6.38 3.19 9.95
CA PRO A 193 5.90 2.54 11.16
C PRO A 193 4.60 3.13 11.70
N ILE A 194 3.80 2.28 12.33
CA ILE A 194 2.67 2.68 13.17
C ILE A 194 2.79 2.04 14.55
N GLN A 195 2.31 2.75 15.58
CA GLN A 195 2.35 2.28 16.96
C GLN A 195 0.94 2.17 17.54
N PRO A 196 0.50 0.98 18.00
CA PRO A 196 -0.77 0.83 18.71
C PRO A 196 -0.90 1.82 19.88
N LEU A 197 -2.04 2.47 20.01
CA LEU A 197 -2.42 3.29 21.18
C LEU A 197 -3.27 2.51 22.20
N PHE A 198 -3.25 1.19 22.10
CA PHE A 198 -3.99 0.26 22.94
C PHE A 198 -3.09 -0.92 23.33
N ARG A 199 -3.55 -1.71 24.31
CA ARG A 199 -2.79 -2.88 24.78
C ARG A 199 -2.82 -4.00 23.74
N THR A 200 -1.65 -4.37 23.23
CA THR A 200 -1.44 -5.51 22.34
C THR A 200 0.00 -5.97 22.46
N ARG A 201 0.29 -7.24 22.13
CA ARG A 201 1.68 -7.71 22.03
C ARG A 201 2.29 -7.45 20.66
N ARG A 202 1.48 -7.06 19.66
CA ARG A 202 1.96 -6.79 18.30
C ARG A 202 2.90 -5.58 18.24
N THR A 203 3.96 -5.76 17.47
CA THR A 203 5.00 -4.76 17.19
C THR A 203 5.35 -4.80 15.70
N ALA A 204 6.26 -3.91 15.27
CA ALA A 204 6.78 -3.88 13.89
C ALA A 204 5.70 -3.80 12.80
N LEU A 205 4.61 -3.07 13.10
CA LEU A 205 3.52 -2.82 12.17
C LEU A 205 3.77 -1.50 11.43
N GLY A 206 3.29 -1.41 10.19
CA GLY A 206 3.45 -0.21 9.38
C GLY A 206 2.90 -0.39 7.98
N PHE A 207 3.21 0.60 7.14
CA PHE A 207 2.87 0.61 5.73
C PHE A 207 4.10 0.33 4.89
N HIS A 208 3.94 -0.48 3.85
CA HIS A 208 4.91 -0.68 2.78
C HIS A 208 4.17 -1.15 1.53
N VAL A 209 4.87 -1.26 0.41
CA VAL A 209 4.34 -1.97 -0.77
C VAL A 209 4.43 -3.47 -0.51
N ASP A 210 3.38 -4.22 -0.81
CA ASP A 210 3.45 -5.68 -0.83
C ASP A 210 4.05 -6.14 -2.18
N PRO A 211 5.31 -6.62 -2.21
CA PRO A 211 5.94 -7.07 -3.45
C PRO A 211 5.35 -8.38 -3.96
N SER A 212 4.55 -9.08 -3.17
CA SER A 212 3.91 -10.35 -3.49
C SER A 212 2.46 -10.21 -3.96
N PHE A 213 1.90 -9.00 -3.95
CA PHE A 213 0.50 -8.76 -4.29
C PHE A 213 0.12 -9.36 -5.66
N ASN A 214 -0.91 -10.20 -5.67
CA ASN A 214 -1.42 -10.99 -6.80
C ASN A 214 -0.40 -11.94 -7.44
N LYS A 215 0.70 -12.27 -6.78
CA LYS A 215 1.66 -13.25 -7.26
C LYS A 215 1.35 -14.60 -6.66
N ASN A 216 1.10 -15.59 -7.52
CA ASN A 216 0.88 -16.97 -7.08
C ASN A 216 2.22 -17.67 -6.72
N ASN A 217 2.89 -17.18 -5.68
CA ASN A 217 4.18 -17.65 -5.19
C ASN A 217 4.13 -18.13 -3.72
N GLY A 218 2.93 -18.21 -3.15
CA GLY A 218 2.70 -18.59 -1.74
C GLY A 218 2.84 -17.45 -0.73
N GLU A 219 3.27 -16.26 -1.16
CA GLU A 219 3.59 -15.14 -0.26
C GLU A 219 2.55 -14.01 -0.29
N ASP A 220 1.60 -14.01 -1.23
CA ASP A 220 0.59 -12.95 -1.41
C ASP A 220 -0.08 -12.52 -0.10
N GLY A 221 0.00 -11.22 0.20
CA GLY A 221 -0.38 -10.62 1.47
C GLY A 221 0.83 -10.22 2.32
N THR A 222 0.56 -9.82 3.57
CA THR A 222 1.61 -9.37 4.48
C THR A 222 1.69 -10.26 5.73
N SER A 223 2.75 -10.08 6.51
CA SER A 223 2.89 -10.64 7.86
C SER A 223 2.11 -9.83 8.92
N GLY A 224 1.08 -9.10 8.48
CA GLY A 224 0.17 -8.29 9.29
C GLY A 224 0.37 -6.78 9.20
N CYS A 225 1.33 -6.31 8.40
CA CYS A 225 1.43 -4.90 8.01
C CYS A 225 0.28 -4.47 7.10
N ILE A 226 0.19 -3.18 6.78
CA ILE A 226 -0.71 -2.65 5.76
C ILE A 226 0.09 -2.60 4.44
N GLY A 227 -0.14 -3.57 3.57
CA GLY A 227 0.51 -3.67 2.27
C GLY A 227 -0.26 -2.89 1.21
N LEU A 228 0.35 -1.85 0.65
CA LEU A 228 -0.17 -1.18 -0.55
C LEU A 228 0.13 -2.03 -1.77
N VAL A 229 -0.77 -2.02 -2.74
CA VAL A 229 -0.75 -2.94 -3.90
C VAL A 229 0.21 -2.54 -5.01
N SER A 230 0.76 -1.33 -4.96
CA SER A 230 1.71 -0.81 -5.95
C SER A 230 2.72 0.16 -5.34
N LYS A 231 3.84 0.39 -6.05
CA LYS A 231 4.87 1.35 -5.62
C LYS A 231 4.38 2.78 -5.77
N GLU A 232 3.60 3.02 -6.80
CA GLU A 232 2.96 4.29 -7.13
C GLU A 232 1.99 4.71 -6.02
N ASP A 233 1.20 3.76 -5.49
CA ASP A 233 0.34 4.01 -4.34
C ASP A 233 1.14 4.35 -3.09
N LEU A 234 2.24 3.62 -2.83
CA LEU A 234 3.15 3.95 -1.74
C LEU A 234 3.73 5.35 -1.89
N ASP A 235 4.10 5.78 -3.09
CA ASP A 235 4.62 7.13 -3.34
C ASP A 235 3.58 8.22 -3.02
N ARG A 236 2.35 8.06 -3.51
CA ARG A 236 1.24 8.98 -3.23
C ARG A 236 0.93 9.03 -1.74
N PHE A 237 0.82 7.87 -1.10
CA PHE A 237 0.59 7.74 0.33
C PHE A 237 1.69 8.43 1.16
N LEU A 238 2.96 8.15 0.87
CA LEU A 238 4.08 8.75 1.60
C LEU A 238 4.17 10.26 1.37
N SER A 239 3.80 10.74 0.18
CA SER A 239 3.69 12.18 -0.09
C SER A 239 2.62 12.85 0.78
N PHE A 240 1.46 12.22 0.95
CA PHE A 240 0.42 12.69 1.87
C PHE A 240 0.94 12.75 3.31
N VAL A 241 1.58 11.66 3.79
CA VAL A 241 2.11 11.61 5.17
C VAL A 241 3.14 12.70 5.41
N ARG A 242 4.06 12.91 4.47
CA ARG A 242 5.09 13.97 4.55
C ARG A 242 4.48 15.36 4.61
N THR A 243 3.45 15.61 3.81
CA THR A 243 2.85 16.94 3.62
C THR A 243 1.92 17.30 4.77
N HIS A 244 1.05 16.36 5.16
CA HIS A 244 -0.05 16.63 6.09
C HIS A 244 0.17 16.07 7.49
N ARG A 245 1.20 15.23 7.69
CA ARG A 245 1.59 14.65 8.98
C ARG A 245 0.38 14.11 9.77
N PRO A 246 -0.37 13.15 9.20
CA PRO A 246 -1.54 12.60 9.88
C PRO A 246 -1.10 12.02 11.23
N GLN A 247 -1.86 12.32 12.28
CA GLN A 247 -1.45 11.93 13.64
C GLN A 247 -1.76 10.47 13.94
N PHE A 248 -2.86 9.96 13.38
CA PHE A 248 -3.36 8.63 13.66
C PHE A 248 -4.03 7.97 12.45
N ILE A 249 -4.15 6.65 12.56
CA ILE A 249 -5.05 5.84 11.75
C ILE A 249 -6.01 5.08 12.67
N ASP A 250 -7.29 5.09 12.32
CA ASP A 250 -8.31 4.24 12.94
C ASP A 250 -8.48 2.97 12.09
N VAL A 251 -8.16 1.82 12.67
CA VAL A 251 -8.26 0.52 12.02
C VAL A 251 -9.52 -0.19 12.51
N LYS A 252 -10.36 -0.60 11.56
CA LYS A 252 -11.58 -1.39 11.77
C LYS A 252 -11.68 -2.42 10.67
N ILE A 253 -11.06 -3.57 10.85
CA ILE A 253 -10.96 -4.63 9.84
C ILE A 253 -11.62 -5.94 10.30
N GLN A 254 -12.50 -5.85 11.30
CA GLN A 254 -13.47 -6.85 11.72
C GLN A 254 -14.87 -6.24 11.87
#